data_AF-A0A7W8NLD0-F1
#
_entry.id   AF-A0A7W8NLD0-F1
#
_cell.length_a   1.000
_cell.length_b   1.000
_cell.length_c   1.000
_cell.angle_alpha   90.00
_cell.angle_beta   90.00
_cell.angle_gamma   90.00
#
_symmetry.space_group_name_H-M   'P 1'
#
loop_
_entity.id
_entity.type
_entity.pdbx_description
1 polymer ?
#
loop_
_entity_poly.entity_id
_entity_poly.type
_entity_poly.pdbx_seq_one_letter_code
_entity_poly.pdbx_strand_id
1 'polypeptide(L)'
;MRTLHALYRFVLPWPLRVTLLAAVLLGLHAGTAAAQPARTATAPASFAVFPPVASPGERMWLIGRALDGTRAVWIGGHAAKLSPDRPAGWYAFDVPRDVPGGPQGVSVQGPAQPAGPGVGTPTVTIVPTPRGADGAANVVTAYLRAQARPTFAETYRARVQQLAEVCARACPDDLTQTVRALAGLNFSALEPLAAPAPQGTRGPATARPALRSGLSAFALDPQVLTAARLDRVLRAPAAGAPTLAAGGLCAQLGGDIDLGTLPPGRVIALLTLLLPGDLGVDPILGGYPTATGAVPFQGTPPATMLHDAGVLGPFHGGGRGVTIHVLDTASAGADPYSMADVNYYNEIYALRPGHGAAVGAVAQAVAPDATVVLRQVCGAGASGCRTLNVVRALCEVVRDAQRGGKHVVNLSMGGPYPSVGLRLALDDLRAAGVPTAASFGNRDDCHGLAVGDRCSHYPADWTVDFALAATPGAPTTLLSVAGWDIEHKEYATYNRTAVVPWALTALPSVQVPGEFWVQLPGMTAAMPYFGTSFAAPVVAGILANWMECQPGLPALPLLTTPGQSPVPGAVLNACP
;
A
#
# COMPACT_ATOMS: atom_id res chain seq x y z
N MET A 1 58.00 14.69 68.49
CA MET A 1 56.63 14.75 69.06
C MET A 1 55.99 16.06 68.61
N ARG A 2 54.71 16.05 68.17
CA ARG A 2 53.97 17.22 67.59
C ARG A 2 54.60 17.67 66.23
N THR A 3 53.91 18.21 65.21
CA THR A 3 52.51 18.65 64.96
C THR A 3 52.24 18.59 63.42
N LEU A 4 51.03 18.30 62.91
CA LEU A 4 50.05 19.22 62.24
C LEU A 4 50.68 20.29 61.32
N HIS A 5 50.22 20.62 60.09
CA HIS A 5 48.92 20.62 59.37
C HIS A 5 49.21 20.55 57.84
N ALA A 6 48.30 20.45 56.84
CA ALA A 6 46.87 20.16 56.68
C ALA A 6 46.58 19.80 55.18
N LEU A 7 45.34 19.49 54.79
CA LEU A 7 44.86 19.34 53.39
C LEU A 7 43.44 19.91 53.27
N TYR A 8 43.23 20.91 52.40
CA TYR A 8 41.90 21.52 52.18
C TYR A 8 41.02 20.67 51.25
N ARG A 9 39.85 20.23 51.75
CA ARG A 9 38.76 19.71 50.91
C ARG A 9 37.69 20.79 50.75
N PHE A 10 37.55 21.35 49.54
CA PHE A 10 36.36 22.14 49.20
C PHE A 10 35.19 21.21 48.89
N VAL A 11 34.15 21.25 49.72
CA VAL A 11 32.88 20.56 49.47
C VAL A 11 31.85 21.60 49.02
N LEU A 12 31.58 21.65 47.71
CA LEU A 12 30.47 22.45 47.18
C LEU A 12 29.12 21.92 47.70
N PRO A 13 28.25 22.80 48.26
CA PRO A 13 26.97 22.41 48.85
C PRO A 13 25.98 21.91 47.80
N TRP A 14 25.06 21.04 48.23
CA TRP A 14 24.12 20.30 47.38
C TRP A 14 23.35 21.11 46.33
N PRO A 15 22.73 22.28 46.65
CA PRO A 15 21.95 23.02 45.64
C PRO A 15 22.80 23.45 44.43
N LEU A 16 24.05 23.88 44.65
CA LEU A 16 24.98 24.26 43.58
C LEU A 16 25.34 23.08 42.65
N ARG A 17 25.33 21.84 43.15
CA ARG A 17 25.55 20.66 42.31
C ARG A 17 24.37 20.39 41.38
N VAL A 18 23.14 20.61 41.87
CA VAL A 18 21.91 20.45 41.06
C VAL A 18 21.82 21.54 40.00
N THR A 19 22.14 22.80 40.33
CA THR A 19 22.16 23.89 39.33
C THR A 19 23.23 23.67 38.26
N LEU A 20 24.43 23.19 38.64
CA LEU A 20 25.49 22.88 37.67
C LEU A 20 25.11 21.72 36.76
N LEU A 21 24.48 20.66 37.30
CA LEU A 21 24.01 19.52 36.50
C LEU A 21 22.89 19.95 35.52
N ALA A 22 21.94 20.78 35.97
CA ALA A 22 20.90 21.33 35.11
C ALA A 22 21.48 22.24 34.01
N ALA A 23 22.48 23.07 34.31
CA ALA A 23 23.16 23.90 33.33
C ALA A 23 23.95 23.08 32.29
N VAL A 24 24.61 21.99 32.71
CA VAL A 24 25.30 21.06 31.81
C VAL A 24 24.30 20.29 30.94
N LEU A 25 23.15 19.86 31.47
CA LEU A 25 22.10 19.18 30.70
C LEU A 25 21.40 20.14 29.72
N LEU A 26 21.12 21.39 30.10
CA LEU A 26 20.65 22.41 29.15
C LEU A 26 21.71 22.73 28.10
N GLY A 27 22.99 22.78 28.46
CA GLY A 27 24.10 22.93 27.50
C GLY A 27 24.19 21.79 26.49
N LEU A 28 23.94 20.55 26.94
CA LEU A 28 23.90 19.35 26.10
C LEU A 28 22.64 19.26 25.22
N HIS A 29 21.52 19.88 25.62
CA HIS A 29 20.31 19.97 24.79
C HIS A 29 20.31 21.19 23.85
N ALA A 30 21.00 22.28 24.19
CA ALA A 30 21.23 23.40 23.27
C ALA A 30 22.33 23.08 22.23
N GLY A 31 23.32 22.24 22.60
CA GLY A 31 24.45 21.87 21.76
C GLY A 31 24.15 20.94 20.58
N THR A 32 22.96 20.32 20.53
CA THR A 32 22.54 19.45 19.41
C THR A 32 21.70 20.16 18.35
N ALA A 33 21.30 21.42 18.59
CA ALA A 33 20.44 22.19 17.69
C ALA A 33 21.19 23.08 16.67
N ALA A 34 22.53 23.16 16.73
CA ALA A 34 23.29 24.17 15.97
C ALA A 34 24.63 23.67 15.41
N ALA A 35 24.62 22.66 14.52
CA ALA A 35 25.72 22.41 13.56
C ALA A 35 25.36 21.46 12.39
N GLN A 36 24.12 21.48 11.88
CA GLN A 36 23.96 21.04 10.48
C GLN A 36 24.46 22.20 9.60
N PRO A 37 25.51 22.03 8.77
CA PRO A 37 25.85 23.05 7.80
C PRO A 37 24.64 23.19 6.88
N ALA A 38 24.09 24.41 6.78
CA ALA A 38 23.04 24.71 5.83
C ALA A 38 23.61 24.52 4.42
N ARG A 39 23.49 23.30 3.89
CA ARG A 39 23.65 23.01 2.48
C ARG A 39 22.58 23.84 1.79
N THR A 40 23.01 24.97 1.21
CA THR A 40 22.25 25.75 0.25
C THR A 40 21.50 24.77 -0.64
N ALA A 41 20.16 24.86 -0.66
CA ALA A 41 19.33 23.97 -1.45
C ALA A 41 19.67 24.15 -2.94
N THR A 42 20.61 23.34 -3.43
CA THR A 42 20.95 23.25 -4.83
C THR A 42 19.67 22.92 -5.57
N ALA A 43 19.35 23.71 -6.61
CA ALA A 43 18.16 23.52 -7.41
C ALA A 43 17.99 22.04 -7.79
N PRO A 44 16.76 21.50 -7.77
CA PRO A 44 16.52 20.08 -8.06
C PRO A 44 17.16 19.75 -9.41
N ALA A 45 18.05 18.75 -9.40
CA ALA A 45 18.82 18.41 -10.57
C ALA A 45 17.87 18.00 -11.70
N SER A 46 17.95 18.67 -12.84
CA SER A 46 17.03 18.52 -13.97
C SER A 46 17.34 17.25 -14.78
N PHE A 47 17.02 16.10 -14.19
CA PHE A 47 17.05 14.80 -14.85
C PHE A 47 15.71 14.08 -14.73
N ALA A 48 15.39 13.32 -15.76
CA ALA A 48 14.28 12.40 -15.80
C ALA A 48 14.70 11.00 -15.36
N VAL A 49 13.75 10.21 -14.85
CA VAL A 49 13.90 8.77 -14.57
C VAL A 49 13.07 8.00 -15.60
N PHE A 50 13.66 7.00 -16.25
CA PHE A 50 12.97 6.15 -17.22
C PHE A 50 13.47 4.69 -17.14
N PRO A 51 12.59 3.67 -17.19
CA PRO A 51 11.13 3.76 -16.99
C PRO A 51 10.76 4.32 -15.60
N PRO A 52 9.52 4.78 -15.35
CA PRO A 52 9.06 5.14 -14.01
C PRO A 52 8.76 3.94 -13.10
N VAL A 53 8.82 2.72 -13.64
CA VAL A 53 8.61 1.44 -12.93
C VAL A 53 9.72 0.47 -13.30
N ALA A 54 10.31 -0.22 -12.31
CA ALA A 54 11.36 -1.21 -12.51
C ALA A 54 11.32 -2.27 -11.41
N SER A 55 11.91 -3.44 -11.64
CA SER A 55 12.13 -4.46 -10.59
C SER A 55 13.58 -4.44 -10.10
N PRO A 56 13.88 -4.99 -8.90
CA PRO A 56 15.25 -5.13 -8.42
C PRO A 56 16.13 -5.90 -9.42
N GLY A 57 17.28 -5.33 -9.76
CA GLY A 57 18.17 -5.85 -10.80
C GLY A 57 17.82 -5.48 -12.25
N GLU A 58 16.70 -4.80 -12.55
CA GLU A 58 16.42 -4.29 -13.89
C GLU A 58 17.30 -3.08 -14.24
N ARG A 59 17.68 -2.95 -15.51
CA ARG A 59 18.33 -1.75 -16.02
C ARG A 59 17.34 -0.62 -16.26
N MET A 60 17.71 0.55 -15.77
CA MET A 60 17.03 1.83 -15.88
C MET A 60 17.97 2.90 -16.42
N TRP A 61 17.41 4.08 -16.70
CA TRP A 61 18.14 5.23 -17.19
C TRP A 61 17.73 6.52 -16.48
N LEU A 62 18.71 7.39 -16.28
CA LEU A 62 18.49 8.82 -16.10
C LEU A 62 18.70 9.53 -17.43
N ILE A 63 17.87 10.54 -17.72
CA ILE A 63 17.97 11.34 -18.95
C ILE A 63 18.14 12.81 -18.57
N GLY A 64 19.27 13.41 -18.93
CA GLY A 64 19.55 14.81 -18.61
C GLY A 64 21.02 15.19 -18.78
N ARG A 65 21.29 16.41 -19.25
CA ARG A 65 22.68 16.91 -19.44
C ARG A 65 23.38 17.26 -18.13
N ALA A 66 22.63 17.47 -17.05
CA ALA A 66 23.18 17.80 -15.72
C ALA A 66 23.89 16.62 -15.02
N LEU A 67 24.01 15.47 -15.69
CA LEU A 67 24.56 14.22 -15.16
C LEU A 67 26.01 13.96 -15.59
N ASP A 68 26.58 14.78 -16.48
CA ASP A 68 27.97 14.63 -16.92
C ASP A 68 28.94 14.64 -15.72
N GLY A 69 29.80 13.62 -15.63
CA GLY A 69 30.72 13.40 -14.51
C GLY A 69 30.11 12.72 -13.28
N THR A 70 28.79 12.56 -13.20
CA THR A 70 28.10 11.81 -12.12
C THR A 70 28.37 10.31 -12.28
N ARG A 71 28.72 9.64 -11.17
CA ARG A 71 29.10 8.20 -11.18
C ARG A 71 28.19 7.30 -10.35
N ALA A 72 27.24 7.87 -9.61
CA ALA A 72 26.32 7.15 -8.75
C ALA A 72 24.93 7.78 -8.80
N VAL A 73 23.92 6.94 -8.64
CA VAL A 73 22.52 7.31 -8.38
C VAL A 73 22.07 6.53 -7.14
N TRP A 74 21.14 7.10 -6.40
CA TRP A 74 20.54 6.53 -5.21
C TRP A 74 19.05 6.31 -5.46
N ILE A 75 18.55 5.13 -5.09
CA ILE A 75 17.14 4.76 -5.13
C ILE A 75 16.75 4.47 -3.69
N GLY A 76 15.93 5.34 -3.08
CA GLY A 76 15.77 5.36 -1.63
C GLY A 76 17.14 5.54 -0.95
N GLY A 77 17.49 4.63 -0.06
CA GLY A 77 18.79 4.55 0.61
C GLY A 77 19.90 3.81 -0.15
N HIS A 78 19.65 3.24 -1.33
CA HIS A 78 20.56 2.30 -1.99
C HIS A 78 21.30 2.93 -3.18
N ALA A 79 22.63 2.82 -3.20
CA ALA A 79 23.46 3.34 -4.28
C ALA A 79 23.61 2.33 -5.44
N ALA A 80 23.41 2.82 -6.66
CA ALA A 80 23.76 2.13 -7.91
C ALA A 80 24.85 2.90 -8.66
N LYS A 81 25.68 2.16 -9.41
CA LYS A 81 26.66 2.75 -10.33
C LYS A 81 25.93 3.37 -11.52
N LEU A 82 26.15 4.65 -11.76
CA LEU A 82 25.66 5.36 -12.93
C LEU A 82 26.76 5.42 -14.00
N SER A 83 26.43 5.09 -15.24
CA SER A 83 27.35 5.16 -16.38
C SER A 83 26.69 5.76 -17.62
N PRO A 84 27.39 6.60 -18.41
CA PRO A 84 26.85 7.07 -19.69
C PRO A 84 26.48 5.90 -20.62
N ASP A 85 25.34 6.03 -21.28
CA ASP A 85 24.83 5.09 -22.28
C ASP A 85 24.70 5.80 -23.65
N ARG A 86 24.32 5.08 -24.70
CA ARG A 86 24.02 5.63 -26.02
C ARG A 86 22.50 5.64 -26.25
N PRO A 87 21.93 6.69 -26.88
CA PRO A 87 22.60 7.90 -27.37
C PRO A 87 23.00 8.87 -26.24
N ALA A 88 23.84 9.86 -26.54
CA ALA A 88 24.36 10.80 -25.56
C ALA A 88 23.24 11.55 -24.80
N GLY A 89 23.40 11.69 -23.48
CA GLY A 89 22.41 12.27 -22.57
C GLY A 89 21.58 11.23 -21.81
N TRP A 90 21.72 9.94 -22.14
CA TRP A 90 21.22 8.81 -21.37
C TRP A 90 22.32 8.26 -20.46
N TYR A 91 21.96 7.87 -19.24
CA TYR A 91 22.87 7.31 -18.24
C TYR A 91 22.23 6.08 -17.62
N ALA A 92 22.78 4.90 -17.90
CA ALA A 92 22.29 3.63 -17.40
C ALA A 92 22.74 3.36 -15.96
N PHE A 93 21.87 2.68 -15.21
CA PHE A 93 22.16 2.03 -13.94
C PHE A 93 21.28 0.79 -13.79
N ASP A 94 21.71 -0.17 -12.98
CA ASP A 94 20.90 -1.35 -12.64
C ASP A 94 20.33 -1.14 -11.22
N VAL A 95 19.03 -1.40 -11.01
CA VAL A 95 18.37 -1.23 -9.70
C VAL A 95 19.04 -2.15 -8.67
N PRO A 96 19.49 -1.67 -7.50
CA PRO A 96 20.07 -2.54 -6.47
C PRO A 96 19.07 -3.61 -6.02
N ARG A 97 19.56 -4.82 -5.73
CA ARG A 97 18.71 -6.01 -5.51
C ARG A 97 17.95 -5.99 -4.19
N ASP A 98 18.38 -5.12 -3.29
CA ASP A 98 17.94 -4.88 -1.93
C ASP A 98 17.00 -3.69 -1.80
N VAL A 99 16.72 -2.95 -2.89
CA VAL A 99 15.75 -1.84 -2.86
C VAL A 99 14.35 -2.37 -2.52
N PRO A 100 13.64 -1.78 -1.55
CA PRO A 100 12.27 -2.16 -1.22
C PRO A 100 11.29 -1.85 -2.36
N GLY A 101 10.21 -2.65 -2.43
CA GLY A 101 9.09 -2.40 -3.33
C GLY A 101 8.40 -1.06 -3.08
N GLY A 102 7.58 -0.63 -4.04
CA GLY A 102 6.79 0.59 -3.97
C GLY A 102 7.54 1.87 -4.40
N PRO A 103 6.93 3.05 -4.21
CA PRO A 103 7.51 4.32 -4.65
C PRO A 103 8.76 4.72 -3.86
N GLN A 104 9.91 4.80 -4.52
CA GLN A 104 11.18 5.25 -3.97
C GLN A 104 11.65 6.55 -4.62
N GLY A 105 12.31 7.41 -3.85
CA GLY A 105 12.94 8.64 -4.37
C GLY A 105 14.22 8.35 -5.13
N VAL A 106 14.54 9.15 -6.14
CA VAL A 106 15.76 9.03 -6.95
C VAL A 106 16.62 10.29 -6.82
N SER A 107 17.91 10.10 -6.53
CA SER A 107 18.85 11.18 -6.21
C SER A 107 20.24 10.89 -6.76
N VAL A 108 21.00 11.93 -7.15
CA VAL A 108 22.42 11.82 -7.52
C VAL A 108 23.37 12.45 -6.49
N GLN A 109 22.82 13.00 -5.40
CA GLN A 109 23.57 13.77 -4.39
C GLN A 109 23.85 12.98 -3.08
N GLY A 110 23.30 11.77 -2.96
CA GLY A 110 23.26 10.96 -1.75
C GLY A 110 21.91 10.24 -1.61
N PRO A 111 21.71 9.45 -0.54
CA PRO A 111 20.43 8.82 -0.22
C PRO A 111 19.26 9.80 -0.37
N ALA A 112 18.19 9.35 -1.04
CA ALA A 112 17.03 10.18 -1.32
C ALA A 112 16.45 10.69 0.01
N GLN A 113 16.50 12.00 0.23
CA GLN A 113 16.01 12.58 1.48
C GLN A 113 14.48 12.55 1.53
N PRO A 114 13.88 12.58 2.74
CA PRO A 114 12.47 12.87 2.95
C PRO A 114 11.97 14.06 2.13
N ALA A 115 11.39 13.78 0.96
CA ALA A 115 10.63 14.76 0.21
C ALA A 115 9.35 15.07 1.00
N GLY A 116 9.38 16.16 1.76
CA GLY A 116 8.17 16.76 2.29
C GLY A 116 7.21 17.10 1.12
N PRO A 117 5.88 17.11 1.36
CA PRO A 117 4.92 17.40 0.31
C PRO A 117 5.26 18.73 -0.38
N GLY A 118 5.54 18.66 -1.70
CA GLY A 118 5.93 19.81 -2.52
C GLY A 118 7.40 19.83 -2.97
N VAL A 119 8.30 19.00 -2.42
CA VAL A 119 9.68 18.86 -2.93
C VAL A 119 9.71 17.85 -4.07
N GLY A 120 9.82 18.33 -5.32
CA GLY A 120 9.78 17.50 -6.53
C GLY A 120 11.05 16.69 -6.80
N THR A 121 11.43 15.78 -5.90
CA THR A 121 12.42 14.73 -6.24
C THR A 121 11.80 13.74 -7.23
N PRO A 122 12.49 13.35 -8.31
CA PRO A 122 12.05 12.28 -9.18
C PRO A 122 11.82 10.98 -8.39
N THR A 123 10.81 10.20 -8.76
CA THR A 123 10.47 8.93 -8.12
C THR A 123 10.42 7.79 -9.13
N VAL A 124 10.71 6.58 -8.66
CA VAL A 124 10.49 5.32 -9.37
C VAL A 124 9.60 4.44 -8.49
N THR A 125 8.72 3.64 -9.09
CA THR A 125 8.02 2.58 -8.35
C THR A 125 8.70 1.24 -8.58
N ILE A 126 9.10 0.59 -7.49
CA ILE A 126 9.79 -0.69 -7.53
C ILE A 126 8.77 -1.82 -7.46
N VAL A 127 8.81 -2.73 -8.43
CA VAL A 127 7.99 -3.95 -8.42
C VAL A 127 8.52 -4.86 -7.31
N PRO A 128 7.69 -5.33 -6.36
CA PRO A 128 8.15 -6.24 -5.32
C PRO A 128 8.59 -7.58 -5.93
N THR A 129 9.76 -8.07 -5.52
CA THR A 129 10.23 -9.41 -5.91
C THR A 129 9.27 -10.47 -5.36
N PRO A 130 8.75 -11.39 -6.19
CA PRO A 130 7.99 -12.55 -5.72
C PRO A 130 8.79 -13.35 -4.67
N ARG A 131 8.19 -13.60 -3.50
CA ARG A 131 8.76 -14.51 -2.50
C ARG A 131 8.36 -15.94 -2.83
N GLY A 132 9.18 -16.65 -3.59
CA GLY A 132 8.99 -18.09 -3.87
C GLY A 132 9.56 -18.55 -5.21
N ALA A 133 9.49 -19.85 -5.46
CA ALA A 133 9.99 -20.49 -6.69
C ALA A 133 8.97 -20.50 -7.85
N ASP A 134 7.78 -19.94 -7.65
CA ASP A 134 6.73 -19.90 -8.67
C ASP A 134 7.12 -18.93 -9.80
N GLY A 135 6.92 -19.35 -11.05
CA GLY A 135 7.24 -18.57 -12.27
C GLY A 135 6.43 -17.27 -12.47
N ALA A 136 5.72 -16.79 -11.45
CA ALA A 136 4.95 -15.55 -11.44
C ALA A 136 5.79 -14.28 -11.61
N ALA A 137 7.13 -14.37 -11.54
CA ALA A 137 8.04 -13.24 -11.79
C ALA A 137 7.90 -12.64 -13.20
N ASN A 138 7.50 -13.45 -14.20
CA ASN A 138 7.41 -13.01 -15.59
C ASN A 138 5.95 -12.90 -16.05
N VAL A 139 5.00 -12.61 -15.15
CA VAL A 139 3.59 -12.48 -15.50
C VAL A 139 3.01 -11.22 -14.84
N VAL A 140 2.18 -10.48 -15.56
CA VAL A 140 1.53 -9.24 -15.08
C VAL A 140 0.03 -9.30 -15.29
N THR A 141 -0.74 -8.74 -14.36
CA THR A 141 -2.18 -8.54 -14.54
C THR A 141 -2.42 -7.30 -15.40
N ALA A 142 -3.31 -7.38 -16.38
CA ALA A 142 -3.69 -6.24 -17.20
C ALA A 142 -5.21 -6.03 -17.23
N TYR A 143 -5.62 -4.78 -17.47
CA TYR A 143 -7.01 -4.35 -17.54
C TYR A 143 -7.24 -3.54 -18.81
N LEU A 144 -8.12 -4.02 -19.70
CA LEU A 144 -8.41 -3.41 -21.00
C LEU A 144 -9.81 -2.84 -21.02
N ARG A 145 -9.96 -1.59 -21.48
CA ARG A 145 -11.28 -0.98 -21.70
C ARG A 145 -12.10 -1.86 -22.65
N ALA A 146 -13.28 -2.32 -22.23
CA ALA A 146 -14.11 -3.25 -23.00
C ALA A 146 -14.45 -2.74 -24.41
N GLN A 147 -14.66 -1.42 -24.55
CA GLN A 147 -14.91 -0.75 -25.83
C GLN A 147 -13.71 -0.77 -26.79
N ALA A 148 -12.47 -0.89 -26.28
CA ALA A 148 -11.28 -0.96 -27.11
C ALA A 148 -11.01 -2.37 -27.66
N ARG A 149 -11.64 -3.42 -27.10
CA ARG A 149 -11.42 -4.83 -27.49
C ARG A 149 -11.43 -5.09 -29.01
N PRO A 150 -12.36 -4.53 -29.82
CA PRO A 150 -12.43 -4.84 -31.26
C PRO A 150 -11.21 -4.36 -32.06
N THR A 151 -10.62 -3.21 -31.69
CA THR A 151 -9.49 -2.58 -32.41
C THR A 151 -8.16 -2.71 -31.66
N PHE A 152 -8.16 -3.33 -30.48
CA PHE A 152 -7.01 -3.37 -29.58
C PHE A 152 -5.77 -3.99 -30.21
N ALA A 153 -5.90 -5.18 -30.81
CA ALA A 153 -4.75 -5.92 -31.36
C ALA A 153 -4.06 -5.17 -32.52
N GLU A 154 -4.84 -4.47 -33.36
CA GLU A 154 -4.32 -3.63 -34.44
C GLU A 154 -3.64 -2.38 -33.87
N THR A 155 -4.33 -1.66 -32.97
CA THR A 155 -3.82 -0.45 -32.31
C THR A 155 -2.52 -0.72 -31.56
N TYR A 156 -2.45 -1.85 -30.84
CA TYR A 156 -1.27 -2.29 -30.10
C TYR A 156 -0.09 -2.53 -31.04
N ARG A 157 -0.25 -3.34 -32.09
CA ARG A 157 0.82 -3.62 -33.06
C ARG A 157 1.33 -2.35 -33.74
N ALA A 158 0.42 -1.47 -34.17
CA ALA A 158 0.77 -0.21 -34.81
C ALA A 158 1.60 0.70 -33.89
N ARG A 159 1.20 0.86 -32.62
CA ARG A 159 1.95 1.67 -31.65
C ARG A 159 3.28 1.04 -31.23
N VAL A 160 3.35 -0.28 -31.07
CA VAL A 160 4.61 -1.00 -30.81
C VAL A 160 5.59 -0.83 -31.97
N GLN A 161 5.13 -0.96 -33.21
CA GLN A 161 5.97 -0.73 -34.40
C GLN A 161 6.48 0.72 -34.44
N GLN A 162 5.60 1.70 -34.28
CA GLN A 162 5.96 3.12 -34.28
C GLN A 162 7.00 3.45 -33.18
N LEU A 163 6.86 2.87 -31.99
CA LEU A 163 7.83 3.02 -30.91
C LEU A 163 9.16 2.32 -31.23
N ALA A 164 9.14 1.12 -31.82
CA ALA A 164 10.33 0.39 -32.24
C ALA A 164 11.16 1.17 -33.27
N GLU A 165 10.49 1.78 -34.25
CA GLU A 165 11.12 2.61 -35.29
C GLU A 165 11.81 3.86 -34.72
N VAL A 166 11.23 4.48 -33.69
CA VAL A 166 11.87 5.64 -33.03
C VAL A 166 12.95 5.21 -32.06
N CYS A 167 12.74 4.15 -31.28
CA CYS A 167 13.78 3.67 -30.37
C CYS A 167 15.04 3.22 -31.11
N ALA A 168 14.92 2.61 -32.29
CA ALA A 168 16.05 2.28 -33.17
C ALA A 168 16.92 3.49 -33.61
N ARG A 169 16.51 4.73 -33.31
CA ARG A 169 17.27 5.96 -33.57
C ARG A 169 17.57 6.80 -32.31
N ALA A 170 16.83 6.60 -31.22
CA ALA A 170 16.78 7.53 -30.08
C ALA A 170 16.84 6.88 -28.69
N CYS A 171 16.72 5.56 -28.60
CA CYS A 171 16.78 4.80 -27.35
C CYS A 171 18.08 4.00 -27.24
N PRO A 172 18.48 3.61 -26.02
CA PRO A 172 19.48 2.56 -25.81
C PRO A 172 19.12 1.22 -26.45
N ASP A 173 20.13 0.40 -26.72
CA ASP A 173 19.97 -0.89 -27.41
C ASP A 173 19.09 -1.86 -26.60
N ASP A 174 19.31 -1.99 -25.28
CA ASP A 174 18.52 -2.82 -24.37
C ASP A 174 17.02 -2.41 -24.38
N LEU A 175 16.74 -1.11 -24.43
CA LEU A 175 15.38 -0.57 -24.51
C LEU A 175 14.76 -0.89 -25.88
N THR A 176 15.52 -0.69 -26.96
CA THR A 176 15.11 -1.02 -28.33
C THR A 176 14.80 -2.51 -28.50
N GLN A 177 15.61 -3.39 -27.91
CA GLN A 177 15.36 -4.84 -27.90
C GLN A 177 14.07 -5.17 -27.13
N THR A 178 13.86 -4.56 -25.97
CA THR A 178 12.61 -4.76 -25.18
C THR A 178 11.39 -4.35 -26.01
N VAL A 179 11.41 -3.16 -26.63
CA VAL A 179 10.28 -2.65 -27.43
C VAL A 179 9.97 -3.57 -28.61
N ARG A 180 10.98 -4.13 -29.29
CA ARG A 180 10.76 -5.12 -30.36
C ARG A 180 10.08 -6.39 -29.84
N ALA A 181 10.50 -6.88 -28.68
CA ALA A 181 9.96 -8.09 -28.08
C ALA A 181 8.51 -7.94 -27.56
N LEU A 182 8.06 -6.72 -27.25
CA LEU A 182 6.64 -6.45 -26.93
C LEU A 182 5.67 -6.93 -28.01
N ALA A 183 6.10 -6.95 -29.29
CA ALA A 183 5.28 -7.44 -30.40
C ALA A 183 4.85 -8.92 -30.25
N GLY A 184 5.54 -9.71 -29.40
CA GLY A 184 5.20 -11.09 -29.08
C GLY A 184 4.22 -11.28 -27.92
N LEU A 185 3.85 -10.22 -27.18
CA LEU A 185 2.92 -10.34 -26.04
C LEU A 185 1.50 -10.70 -26.51
N ASN A 186 0.86 -11.64 -25.81
CA ASN A 186 -0.49 -12.11 -26.10
C ASN A 186 -1.51 -11.62 -25.06
N PHE A 187 -2.61 -11.04 -25.53
CA PHE A 187 -3.69 -10.48 -24.71
C PHE A 187 -5.01 -11.25 -24.86
N SER A 188 -4.98 -12.48 -25.40
CA SER A 188 -6.19 -13.29 -25.62
C SER A 188 -6.92 -13.71 -24.33
N ALA A 189 -6.23 -13.70 -23.19
CA ALA A 189 -6.74 -14.11 -21.87
C ALA A 189 -7.59 -13.03 -21.15
N LEU A 190 -7.91 -11.91 -21.80
CA LEU A 190 -8.67 -10.81 -21.18
C LEU A 190 -10.19 -11.08 -21.19
N GLU A 191 -10.75 -11.23 -19.99
CA GLU A 191 -12.15 -11.59 -19.72
C GLU A 191 -12.87 -10.48 -18.93
N PRO A 192 -14.21 -10.39 -18.95
CA PRO A 192 -14.94 -9.44 -18.10
C PRO A 192 -14.57 -9.56 -16.62
N LEU A 193 -14.28 -8.43 -15.95
CA LEU A 193 -13.94 -8.40 -14.52
C LEU A 193 -15.13 -8.71 -13.61
N ALA A 194 -16.35 -8.52 -14.10
CA ALA A 194 -17.58 -8.96 -13.48
C ALA A 194 -18.48 -9.65 -14.51
N ALA A 195 -19.26 -10.64 -14.05
CA ALA A 195 -20.30 -11.25 -14.87
C ALA A 195 -21.33 -10.21 -15.37
N PRO A 196 -21.90 -10.37 -16.59
CA PRO A 196 -22.86 -9.43 -17.14
C PRO A 196 -24.04 -9.17 -16.20
N ALA A 197 -24.45 -7.91 -16.07
CA ALA A 197 -25.68 -7.57 -15.35
C ALA A 197 -26.90 -8.16 -16.10
N PRO A 198 -27.89 -8.74 -15.39
CA PRO A 198 -29.14 -9.15 -16.01
C PRO A 198 -29.82 -7.98 -16.72
N GLN A 199 -30.32 -8.21 -17.94
CA GLN A 199 -31.05 -7.18 -18.67
C GLN A 199 -32.34 -6.82 -17.92
N GLY A 200 -32.40 -5.61 -17.35
CA GLY A 200 -33.61 -5.08 -16.70
C GLY A 200 -33.34 -4.15 -15.51
N THR A 201 -32.24 -4.32 -14.77
CA THR A 201 -31.93 -3.51 -13.58
C THR A 201 -31.20 -2.21 -13.90
N ARG A 202 -31.90 -1.24 -14.50
CA ARG A 202 -31.47 0.18 -14.45
C ARG A 202 -31.85 0.76 -13.08
N GLY A 203 -30.92 0.69 -12.13
CA GLY A 203 -30.95 1.56 -10.95
C GLY A 203 -30.89 3.04 -11.36
N PRO A 204 -31.33 3.97 -10.49
CA PRO A 204 -31.27 5.39 -10.79
C PRO A 204 -29.83 5.82 -11.09
N ALA A 205 -29.65 6.55 -12.20
CA ALA A 205 -28.35 7.04 -12.62
C ALA A 205 -27.89 8.16 -11.68
N THR A 206 -27.26 7.79 -10.55
CA THR A 206 -26.47 8.74 -9.78
C THR A 206 -25.38 9.31 -10.69
N ALA A 207 -25.26 10.64 -10.70
CA ALA A 207 -24.26 11.33 -11.50
C ALA A 207 -22.87 10.97 -10.96
N ARG A 208 -22.26 9.93 -11.53
CA ARG A 208 -20.90 9.52 -11.18
C ARG A 208 -19.96 10.69 -11.49
N PRO A 209 -19.11 11.13 -10.54
CA PRO A 209 -18.12 12.15 -10.84
C PRO A 209 -17.25 11.66 -12.00
N ALA A 210 -16.99 12.54 -12.96
CA ALA A 210 -16.18 12.21 -14.11
C ALA A 210 -14.78 11.78 -13.66
N LEU A 211 -14.50 10.47 -13.71
CA LEU A 211 -13.17 9.90 -13.53
C LEU A 211 -12.24 10.55 -14.56
N ARG A 212 -11.40 11.48 -14.08
CA ARG A 212 -10.34 12.08 -14.90
C ARG A 212 -9.40 10.95 -15.31
N SER A 213 -9.41 10.62 -16.58
CA SER A 213 -8.47 9.72 -17.27
C SER A 213 -7.07 10.36 -17.36
N GLY A 214 -6.49 10.67 -16.19
CA GLY A 214 -5.10 11.09 -16.01
C GLY A 214 -4.32 10.19 -15.04
N LEU A 215 -5.00 9.26 -14.35
CA LEU A 215 -4.40 8.34 -13.39
C LEU A 215 -3.75 7.14 -14.09
N SER A 216 -2.62 7.40 -14.75
CA SER A 216 -1.51 6.45 -14.57
C SER A 216 -1.08 6.54 -13.11
N ALA A 217 -0.76 5.42 -12.46
CA ALA A 217 -0.13 5.44 -11.13
C ALA A 217 1.22 6.18 -11.13
N PHE A 218 1.75 6.44 -12.34
CA PHE A 218 3.03 7.10 -12.61
C PHE A 218 2.78 8.30 -13.52
N ALA A 219 2.97 9.52 -13.00
CA ALA A 219 2.92 10.72 -13.83
C ALA A 219 4.18 10.79 -14.70
N LEU A 220 4.02 10.51 -15.99
CA LEU A 220 5.08 10.74 -16.98
C LEU A 220 5.16 12.23 -17.27
N ASP A 221 6.11 12.91 -16.62
CA ASP A 221 6.36 14.33 -16.85
C ASP A 221 6.68 14.58 -18.34
N PRO A 222 5.95 15.49 -19.03
CA PRO A 222 6.19 15.82 -20.43
C PRO A 222 7.64 16.26 -20.75
N GLN A 223 8.38 16.78 -19.77
CA GLN A 223 9.80 17.10 -19.94
C GLN A 223 10.65 15.83 -20.12
N VAL A 224 10.29 14.72 -19.46
CA VAL A 224 10.90 13.39 -19.64
C VAL A 224 10.71 12.90 -21.07
N LEU A 225 9.47 12.93 -21.56
CA LEU A 225 9.13 12.46 -22.91
C LEU A 225 9.82 13.31 -23.99
N THR A 226 9.94 14.62 -23.76
CA THR A 226 10.64 15.55 -24.65
C THR A 226 12.16 15.34 -24.61
N ALA A 227 12.76 15.13 -23.43
CA ALA A 227 14.19 14.83 -23.28
C ALA A 227 14.57 13.50 -23.93
N ALA A 228 13.71 12.48 -23.80
CA ALA A 228 13.84 11.17 -24.44
C ALA A 228 13.55 11.20 -25.96
N ARG A 229 13.03 12.31 -26.51
CA ARG A 229 12.50 12.45 -27.89
C ARG A 229 11.38 11.46 -28.24
N LEU A 230 10.65 11.01 -27.23
CA LEU A 230 9.51 10.11 -27.36
C LEU A 230 8.18 10.88 -27.48
N ASP A 231 8.17 12.18 -27.17
CA ASP A 231 7.04 13.11 -27.29
C ASP A 231 6.28 13.03 -28.63
N ARG A 232 7.00 12.79 -29.75
CA ARG A 232 6.41 12.72 -31.09
C ARG A 232 5.72 11.39 -31.40
N VAL A 233 6.10 10.31 -30.71
CA VAL A 233 5.45 8.99 -30.80
C VAL A 233 4.31 8.91 -29.80
N LEU A 234 4.60 9.33 -28.57
CA LEU A 234 3.75 9.26 -27.40
C LEU A 234 2.92 10.53 -27.24
N ARG A 235 2.50 11.14 -28.36
CA ARG A 235 1.40 12.10 -28.33
C ARG A 235 0.17 11.35 -27.85
N ALA A 236 -0.11 11.46 -26.55
CA ALA A 236 -1.41 11.08 -26.00
C ALA A 236 -2.48 11.71 -26.90
N PRO A 237 -3.52 10.96 -27.33
CA PRO A 237 -4.59 11.53 -28.14
C PRO A 237 -5.12 12.78 -27.44
N ALA A 238 -5.12 13.89 -28.17
CA ALA A 238 -5.17 15.24 -27.59
C ALA A 238 -6.31 15.39 -26.58
N ALA A 239 -6.02 16.09 -25.47
CA ALA A 239 -6.81 16.38 -24.25
C ALA A 239 -8.36 16.33 -24.34
N GLY A 240 -8.87 15.15 -24.68
CA GLY A 240 -10.27 14.82 -24.96
C GLY A 240 -10.43 13.30 -25.09
N ALA A 241 -9.44 12.53 -24.63
CA ALA A 241 -9.58 11.09 -24.43
C ALA A 241 -10.78 10.86 -23.50
N PRO A 242 -11.72 9.97 -23.86
CA PRO A 242 -12.92 9.78 -23.08
C PRO A 242 -12.56 9.44 -21.63
N THR A 243 -13.17 10.17 -20.70
CA THR A 243 -13.29 9.75 -19.29
C THR A 243 -13.75 8.29 -19.26
N LEU A 244 -13.27 7.50 -18.29
CA LEU A 244 -13.66 6.09 -18.15
C LEU A 244 -15.15 5.92 -18.42
N ALA A 245 -15.48 5.14 -19.46
CA ALA A 245 -16.83 5.02 -19.98
C ALA A 245 -17.82 4.67 -18.85
N ALA A 246 -19.05 5.19 -18.95
CA ALA A 246 -20.09 5.02 -17.93
C ALA A 246 -20.23 3.56 -17.49
N GLY A 247 -19.59 3.21 -16.37
CA GLY A 247 -19.32 1.81 -16.01
C GLY A 247 -18.30 1.64 -14.88
N GLY A 248 -17.15 2.32 -14.95
CA GLY A 248 -16.04 2.11 -13.99
C GLY A 248 -15.01 1.08 -14.48
N LEU A 249 -14.07 0.64 -13.61
CA LEU A 249 -13.19 -0.50 -13.90
C LEU A 249 -13.98 -1.81 -13.98
N CYS A 250 -15.00 -1.98 -13.14
CA CYS A 250 -15.75 -3.24 -13.05
C CYS A 250 -16.63 -3.56 -14.27
N ALA A 251 -16.73 -2.62 -15.22
CA ALA A 251 -17.30 -2.82 -16.55
C ALA A 251 -16.26 -3.17 -17.64
N GLN A 252 -14.98 -3.33 -17.28
CA GLN A 252 -13.87 -3.57 -18.20
C GLN A 252 -13.44 -5.04 -18.22
N LEU A 253 -12.42 -5.35 -19.02
CA LEU A 253 -11.81 -6.66 -19.13
C LEU A 253 -10.53 -6.72 -18.29
N GLY A 254 -10.17 -7.90 -17.79
CA GLY A 254 -8.88 -8.15 -17.16
C GLY A 254 -8.47 -9.61 -17.17
N GLY A 255 -7.16 -9.83 -17.10
CA GLY A 255 -6.51 -11.14 -17.23
C GLY A 255 -5.00 -11.00 -17.08
N ASP A 256 -4.31 -12.13 -16.91
CA ASP A 256 -2.86 -12.14 -16.74
C ASP A 256 -2.14 -12.38 -18.10
N ILE A 257 -1.00 -11.72 -18.27
CA ILE A 257 -0.16 -11.74 -19.48
C ILE A 257 1.21 -12.31 -19.12
N ASP A 258 1.60 -13.38 -19.82
CA ASP A 258 2.95 -13.93 -19.77
C ASP A 258 3.93 -13.04 -20.55
N LEU A 259 5.02 -12.64 -19.89
CA LEU A 259 6.09 -11.81 -20.40
C LEU A 259 7.27 -12.63 -20.96
N GLY A 260 7.28 -13.94 -20.76
CA GLY A 260 8.35 -14.86 -21.16
C GLY A 260 9.65 -14.58 -20.41
N THR A 261 10.52 -13.75 -21.00
CA THR A 261 11.80 -13.31 -20.41
C THR A 261 11.93 -11.81 -20.30
N LEU A 262 10.85 -11.05 -20.56
CA LEU A 262 10.89 -9.59 -20.55
C LEU A 262 10.88 -9.02 -19.12
N PRO A 263 11.68 -7.97 -18.84
CA PRO A 263 11.75 -7.35 -17.53
C PRO A 263 10.40 -6.72 -17.13
N PRO A 264 9.71 -7.21 -16.08
CA PRO A 264 8.33 -6.85 -15.79
C PRO A 264 8.10 -5.37 -15.51
N GLY A 265 8.99 -4.69 -14.76
CA GLY A 265 8.83 -3.27 -14.45
C GLY A 265 8.91 -2.39 -15.70
N ARG A 266 9.92 -2.64 -16.54
CA ARG A 266 10.04 -2.02 -17.86
C ARG A 266 8.85 -2.33 -18.78
N VAL A 267 8.29 -3.54 -18.77
CA VAL A 267 7.09 -3.88 -19.55
C VAL A 267 5.86 -3.12 -19.05
N ILE A 268 5.60 -3.10 -17.74
CA ILE A 268 4.51 -2.34 -17.13
C ILE A 268 4.56 -0.89 -17.61
N ALA A 269 5.72 -0.24 -17.48
CA ALA A 269 5.93 1.13 -17.93
C ALA A 269 5.66 1.30 -19.44
N LEU A 270 6.23 0.43 -20.29
CA LEU A 270 6.07 0.53 -21.75
C LEU A 270 4.63 0.29 -22.20
N LEU A 271 3.89 -0.62 -21.56
CA LEU A 271 2.47 -0.85 -21.86
C LEU A 271 1.61 0.35 -21.42
N THR A 272 1.87 0.94 -20.25
CA THR A 272 1.23 2.19 -19.82
C THR A 272 1.52 3.36 -20.77
N LEU A 273 2.77 3.47 -21.25
CA LEU A 273 3.20 4.47 -22.25
C LEU A 273 2.50 4.30 -23.61
N LEU A 274 2.38 3.05 -24.08
CA LEU A 274 1.82 2.72 -25.39
C LEU A 274 0.30 2.88 -25.45
N LEU A 275 -0.41 2.62 -24.35
CA LEU A 275 -1.88 2.50 -24.31
C LEU A 275 -2.53 3.35 -23.20
N PRO A 276 -2.20 4.65 -23.08
CA PRO A 276 -2.65 5.49 -21.98
C PRO A 276 -4.18 5.54 -21.90
N GLY A 277 -4.72 5.12 -20.74
CA GLY A 277 -6.15 5.06 -20.47
C GLY A 277 -6.91 3.92 -21.15
N ASP A 278 -6.34 3.25 -22.15
CA ASP A 278 -6.91 2.06 -22.81
C ASP A 278 -6.54 0.77 -22.06
N LEU A 279 -5.32 0.71 -21.50
CA LEU A 279 -4.76 -0.43 -20.77
C LEU A 279 -4.14 0.01 -19.42
N GLY A 280 -4.49 -0.65 -18.33
CA GLY A 280 -3.77 -0.64 -17.05
C GLY A 280 -3.00 -1.95 -16.85
N VAL A 281 -1.86 -1.93 -16.14
CA VAL A 281 -1.03 -3.12 -15.90
C VAL A 281 -0.43 -3.08 -14.48
N ASP A 282 -0.47 -4.21 -13.77
CA ASP A 282 -0.01 -4.42 -12.40
C ASP A 282 0.83 -5.70 -12.26
N PRO A 283 1.76 -5.79 -11.28
CA PRO A 283 2.37 -7.05 -10.88
C PRO A 283 1.36 -7.93 -10.13
N ILE A 284 1.68 -9.23 -9.96
CA ILE A 284 0.72 -10.20 -9.42
C ILE A 284 0.62 -10.22 -7.89
N LEU A 285 1.70 -9.96 -7.14
CA LEU A 285 1.78 -10.29 -5.70
C LEU A 285 2.00 -9.09 -4.76
N GLY A 286 1.29 -9.12 -3.61
CA GLY A 286 1.60 -8.39 -2.38
C GLY A 286 2.04 -9.33 -1.25
N GLY A 287 2.77 -8.83 -0.24
CA GLY A 287 3.46 -9.64 0.78
C GLY A 287 3.08 -9.30 2.23
N TYR A 288 3.57 -10.13 3.16
CA TYR A 288 3.21 -10.15 4.59
C TYR A 288 4.42 -10.32 5.53
N PRO A 289 4.29 -9.88 6.81
CA PRO A 289 5.18 -10.32 7.89
C PRO A 289 4.67 -10.14 9.37
N THR A 290 5.56 -10.35 10.35
CA THR A 290 5.34 -10.66 11.80
C THR A 290 5.63 -9.51 12.80
N ALA A 291 5.72 -9.79 14.13
CA ALA A 291 6.22 -8.91 15.23
C ALA A 291 6.32 -9.62 16.62
N THR A 292 6.67 -8.94 17.74
CA THR A 292 7.06 -9.48 19.09
C THR A 292 6.63 -8.62 20.31
N GLY A 293 6.63 -9.15 21.56
CA GLY A 293 6.21 -8.47 22.84
C GLY A 293 5.99 -9.42 24.06
N ALA A 294 4.93 -9.29 24.88
CA ALA A 294 4.51 -10.21 25.98
C ALA A 294 2.96 -10.46 26.01
N VAL A 295 2.45 -11.54 26.62
CA VAL A 295 1.09 -12.11 26.35
C VAL A 295 -0.07 -11.57 27.22
N PRO A 296 -1.12 -10.97 26.61
CA PRO A 296 -2.41 -10.70 27.25
C PRO A 296 -3.55 -11.63 26.75
N PHE A 297 -4.62 -11.71 27.55
CA PHE A 297 -5.94 -12.32 27.24
C PHE A 297 -5.96 -13.75 26.65
N GLN A 298 -4.98 -14.61 26.99
CA GLN A 298 -4.88 -15.98 26.50
C GLN A 298 -6.20 -16.77 26.63
N GLY A 299 -6.69 -17.29 25.50
CA GLY A 299 -7.90 -18.11 25.41
C GLY A 299 -9.23 -17.34 25.51
N THR A 300 -9.23 -16.01 25.59
CA THR A 300 -10.47 -15.21 25.66
C THR A 300 -11.09 -15.06 24.27
N PRO A 301 -12.38 -15.39 24.05
CA PRO A 301 -13.04 -15.19 22.76
C PRO A 301 -13.07 -13.71 22.33
N PRO A 302 -12.98 -13.39 21.02
CA PRO A 302 -12.88 -12.01 20.55
C PRO A 302 -14.00 -11.10 21.05
N ALA A 303 -15.26 -11.56 21.02
CA ALA A 303 -16.41 -10.76 21.46
C ALA A 303 -16.32 -10.40 22.96
N THR A 304 -15.92 -11.35 23.81
CA THR A 304 -15.74 -11.12 25.25
C THR A 304 -14.64 -10.10 25.52
N MET A 305 -13.52 -10.19 24.80
CA MET A 305 -12.40 -9.26 24.92
C MET A 305 -12.77 -7.85 24.42
N LEU A 306 -13.48 -7.74 23.30
CA LEU A 306 -13.86 -6.45 22.72
C LEU A 306 -14.87 -5.69 23.60
N HIS A 307 -15.80 -6.39 24.25
CA HIS A 307 -16.76 -5.78 25.18
C HIS A 307 -16.16 -5.35 26.53
N ASP A 308 -14.91 -5.74 26.85
CA ASP A 308 -14.25 -5.30 28.08
C ASP A 308 -14.02 -3.78 28.09
N ALA A 309 -14.41 -3.11 29.18
CA ALA A 309 -14.33 -1.66 29.33
C ALA A 309 -12.90 -1.10 29.32
N GLY A 310 -11.90 -1.96 29.51
CA GLY A 310 -10.48 -1.66 29.36
C GLY A 310 -9.97 -1.74 27.92
N VAL A 311 -10.77 -2.24 26.97
CA VAL A 311 -10.41 -2.49 25.56
C VAL A 311 -11.18 -1.53 24.62
N LEU A 312 -12.43 -1.83 24.27
CA LEU A 312 -13.34 -0.89 23.60
C LEU A 312 -14.56 -0.55 24.48
N GLY A 313 -14.97 -1.47 25.35
CA GLY A 313 -16.19 -1.39 26.14
C GLY A 313 -17.44 -1.89 25.41
N PRO A 314 -18.62 -1.75 26.03
CA PRO A 314 -19.87 -2.05 25.34
C PRO A 314 -20.03 -1.14 24.13
N PHE A 315 -20.40 -1.73 23.00
CA PHE A 315 -20.82 -1.07 21.77
C PHE A 315 -22.21 -1.57 21.41
N HIS A 316 -22.99 -0.71 20.78
CA HIS A 316 -24.40 -0.96 20.46
C HIS A 316 -24.59 -1.23 18.96
N GLY A 317 -25.67 -1.94 18.63
CA GLY A 317 -25.94 -2.46 17.29
C GLY A 317 -25.29 -3.83 17.06
N GLY A 318 -25.73 -4.52 15.99
CA GLY A 318 -25.18 -5.82 15.59
C GLY A 318 -24.76 -5.89 14.13
N GLY A 319 -24.97 -4.84 13.35
CA GLY A 319 -24.73 -4.82 11.90
C GLY A 319 -25.88 -5.43 11.11
N ARG A 320 -27.10 -5.46 11.67
CA ARG A 320 -28.25 -6.14 11.08
C ARG A 320 -28.57 -5.60 9.69
N GLY A 321 -28.68 -6.50 8.71
CA GLY A 321 -28.93 -6.14 7.31
C GLY A 321 -27.73 -5.51 6.60
N VAL A 322 -26.54 -5.59 7.18
CA VAL A 322 -25.26 -5.26 6.55
C VAL A 322 -24.51 -6.54 6.18
N THR A 323 -23.85 -6.54 5.02
CA THR A 323 -22.94 -7.61 4.59
C THR A 323 -21.49 -7.16 4.73
N ILE A 324 -20.67 -7.89 5.47
CA ILE A 324 -19.23 -7.67 5.54
C ILE A 324 -18.56 -8.66 4.60
N HIS A 325 -17.95 -8.16 3.53
CA HIS A 325 -17.16 -8.97 2.60
C HIS A 325 -15.71 -9.02 3.08
N VAL A 326 -15.27 -10.20 3.55
CA VAL A 326 -13.87 -10.48 3.88
C VAL A 326 -13.24 -11.09 2.64
N LEU A 327 -12.39 -10.31 1.97
CA LEU A 327 -11.60 -10.77 0.84
C LEU A 327 -10.25 -11.16 1.42
N ASP A 328 -9.94 -12.46 1.44
CA ASP A 328 -8.77 -12.99 2.17
C ASP A 328 -8.41 -14.42 1.67
N THR A 329 -7.90 -15.31 2.53
CA THR A 329 -7.58 -16.71 2.21
C THR A 329 -8.79 -17.65 2.28
N ALA A 330 -9.82 -17.27 3.03
CA ALA A 330 -11.00 -18.11 3.26
C ALA A 330 -12.04 -18.03 2.15
N SER A 331 -12.65 -19.18 1.86
CA SER A 331 -13.91 -19.32 1.13
C SER A 331 -15.05 -19.68 2.08
N ALA A 332 -16.29 -19.71 1.58
CA ALA A 332 -17.45 -20.17 2.36
C ALA A 332 -17.36 -21.66 2.82
N GLY A 333 -16.49 -22.48 2.24
CA GLY A 333 -16.38 -23.92 2.55
C GLY A 333 -15.07 -24.35 3.22
N ALA A 334 -13.99 -23.57 3.08
CA ALA A 334 -12.67 -23.91 3.62
C ALA A 334 -11.73 -22.68 3.65
N ASP A 335 -10.75 -22.74 4.55
CA ASP A 335 -9.57 -21.88 4.55
C ASP A 335 -8.31 -22.75 4.74
N PRO A 336 -7.69 -23.24 3.64
CA PRO A 336 -6.56 -24.16 3.70
C PRO A 336 -5.21 -23.45 3.92
N TYR A 337 -5.23 -22.12 4.10
CA TYR A 337 -4.01 -21.36 4.33
C TYR A 337 -3.45 -21.63 5.73
N SER A 338 -2.13 -21.68 5.85
CA SER A 338 -1.45 -21.62 7.13
C SER A 338 -0.40 -20.51 7.11
N MET A 339 -0.41 -19.69 8.17
CA MET A 339 0.69 -18.79 8.46
C MET A 339 1.89 -19.61 8.92
N ALA A 340 3.09 -19.19 8.52
CA ALA A 340 4.33 -19.71 9.05
C ALA A 340 4.44 -19.46 10.57
N ASP A 341 5.44 -20.06 11.20
CA ASP A 341 5.74 -19.90 12.63
C ASP A 341 5.86 -18.42 13.01
N VAL A 342 5.09 -18.01 14.01
CA VAL A 342 5.09 -16.64 14.50
C VAL A 342 5.45 -16.60 15.97
N ASN A 343 6.49 -15.83 16.29
CA ASN A 343 6.80 -15.43 17.67
C ASN A 343 5.71 -14.46 18.16
N TYR A 344 4.63 -14.99 18.73
CA TYR A 344 3.75 -14.15 19.53
C TYR A 344 4.37 -14.04 20.90
N TYR A 345 4.82 -12.84 21.26
CA TYR A 345 5.04 -12.52 22.66
C TYR A 345 6.05 -13.43 23.40
N ASN A 346 7.15 -13.75 22.71
CA ASN A 346 8.25 -14.66 23.09
C ASN A 346 7.92 -16.16 23.05
N GLU A 347 6.72 -16.53 22.60
CA GLU A 347 6.32 -17.91 22.35
C GLU A 347 6.12 -18.12 20.84
N ILE A 348 6.67 -19.21 20.30
CA ILE A 348 6.58 -19.53 18.87
C ILE A 348 5.34 -20.40 18.63
N TYR A 349 4.35 -19.81 17.97
CA TYR A 349 3.14 -20.50 17.52
C TYR A 349 3.36 -20.99 16.08
N ALA A 350 3.61 -22.28 15.95
CA ALA A 350 3.83 -22.92 14.65
C ALA A 350 2.53 -23.07 13.85
N LEU A 351 2.63 -22.92 12.53
CA LEU A 351 1.60 -23.31 11.54
C LEU A 351 0.15 -22.91 11.88
N ARG A 352 -0.12 -21.62 12.11
CA ARG A 352 -1.47 -21.14 12.45
C ARG A 352 -2.40 -21.24 11.23
N PRO A 353 -3.49 -22.02 11.26
CA PRO A 353 -4.39 -22.18 10.12
C PRO A 353 -5.28 -20.94 9.95
N GLY A 354 -5.82 -20.76 8.75
CA GLY A 354 -6.97 -19.91 8.46
C GLY A 354 -6.84 -18.42 8.81
N HIS A 355 -6.11 -17.65 7.99
CA HIS A 355 -6.02 -16.20 8.16
C HIS A 355 -7.37 -15.52 7.93
N GLY A 356 -7.99 -15.74 6.77
CA GLY A 356 -9.28 -15.17 6.40
C GLY A 356 -10.44 -15.63 7.28
N ALA A 357 -10.39 -16.88 7.76
CA ALA A 357 -11.39 -17.41 8.68
C ALA A 357 -11.31 -16.71 10.05
N ALA A 358 -10.10 -16.45 10.57
CA ALA A 358 -9.91 -15.69 11.80
C ALA A 358 -10.30 -14.21 11.65
N VAL A 359 -9.96 -13.58 10.51
CA VAL A 359 -10.42 -12.23 10.15
C VAL A 359 -11.95 -12.14 10.14
N GLY A 360 -12.64 -13.11 9.52
CA GLY A 360 -14.10 -13.20 9.53
C GLY A 360 -14.70 -13.38 10.93
N ALA A 361 -14.08 -14.22 11.77
CA ALA A 361 -14.51 -14.41 13.15
C ALA A 361 -14.39 -13.13 14.00
N VAL A 362 -13.32 -12.33 13.81
CA VAL A 362 -13.16 -11.02 14.48
C VAL A 362 -14.20 -10.01 13.99
N ALA A 363 -14.50 -9.97 12.68
CA ALA A 363 -15.55 -9.10 12.16
C ALA A 363 -16.95 -9.45 12.72
N GLN A 364 -17.30 -10.74 12.74
CA GLN A 364 -18.56 -11.23 13.32
C GLN A 364 -18.65 -10.97 14.83
N ALA A 365 -17.52 -10.96 15.55
CA ALA A 365 -17.49 -10.67 16.98
C ALA A 365 -17.84 -9.21 17.32
N VAL A 366 -17.59 -8.27 16.40
CA VAL A 366 -18.01 -6.87 16.54
C VAL A 366 -19.43 -6.64 16.00
N ALA A 367 -19.80 -7.34 14.92
CA ALA A 367 -21.10 -7.21 14.26
C ALA A 367 -21.82 -8.57 14.19
N PRO A 368 -22.38 -9.06 15.32
CA PRO A 368 -22.93 -10.42 15.41
C PRO A 368 -24.17 -10.68 14.55
N ASP A 369 -24.93 -9.66 14.18
CA ASP A 369 -26.11 -9.74 13.29
C ASP A 369 -25.79 -9.43 11.81
N ALA A 370 -24.53 -9.10 11.49
CA ALA A 370 -24.09 -8.88 10.12
C ALA A 370 -23.87 -10.20 9.38
N THR A 371 -24.08 -10.19 8.06
CA THR A 371 -23.74 -11.33 7.20
C THR A 371 -22.27 -11.24 6.80
N VAL A 372 -21.40 -12.09 7.34
CA VAL A 372 -20.00 -12.19 6.88
C VAL A 372 -19.91 -13.11 5.64
N VAL A 373 -19.36 -12.59 4.55
CA VAL A 373 -19.11 -13.32 3.29
C VAL A 373 -17.60 -13.45 3.06
N LEU A 374 -17.10 -14.68 3.13
CA LEU A 374 -15.69 -15.02 2.91
C LEU A 374 -15.43 -15.24 1.40
N ARG A 375 -14.54 -14.45 0.80
CA ARG A 375 -14.10 -14.58 -0.59
C ARG A 375 -12.60 -14.87 -0.67
N GLN A 376 -12.24 -16.04 -1.20
CA GLN A 376 -10.85 -16.43 -1.35
C GLN A 376 -10.21 -15.69 -2.53
N VAL A 377 -9.29 -14.77 -2.22
CA VAL A 377 -8.45 -14.04 -3.19
C VAL A 377 -6.96 -14.32 -2.99
N CYS A 378 -6.58 -14.81 -1.80
CA CYS A 378 -5.24 -15.24 -1.46
C CYS A 378 -5.13 -16.78 -1.39
N GLY A 379 -4.01 -17.33 -1.85
CA GLY A 379 -3.73 -18.77 -1.86
C GLY A 379 -2.68 -19.20 -0.83
N ALA A 380 -2.51 -20.52 -0.69
CA ALA A 380 -1.48 -21.10 0.19
C ALA A 380 -0.06 -20.95 -0.40
N GLY A 381 0.95 -20.93 0.49
CA GLY A 381 2.36 -20.88 0.11
C GLY A 381 2.76 -19.61 -0.65
N ALA A 382 3.60 -19.76 -1.68
CA ALA A 382 4.14 -18.65 -2.48
C ALA A 382 3.10 -17.97 -3.41
N SER A 383 1.91 -18.54 -3.57
CA SER A 383 0.88 -18.03 -4.48
C SER A 383 0.28 -16.67 -4.08
N GLY A 384 0.41 -16.30 -2.80
CA GLY A 384 0.08 -14.97 -2.25
C GLY A 384 -1.34 -14.48 -2.57
N CYS A 385 -1.53 -13.15 -2.51
CA CYS A 385 -2.76 -12.49 -2.93
C CYS A 385 -2.60 -11.97 -4.35
N ARG A 386 -3.27 -12.62 -5.32
CA ARG A 386 -3.17 -12.24 -6.74
C ARG A 386 -3.98 -10.98 -7.00
N THR A 387 -3.36 -9.93 -7.54
CA THR A 387 -4.03 -8.63 -7.80
C THR A 387 -5.32 -8.79 -8.63
N LEU A 388 -5.31 -9.64 -9.67
CA LEU A 388 -6.52 -9.94 -10.46
C LEU A 388 -7.67 -10.53 -9.63
N ASN A 389 -7.38 -11.43 -8.69
CA ASN A 389 -8.40 -12.05 -7.84
C ASN A 389 -9.04 -11.02 -6.91
N VAL A 390 -8.23 -10.15 -6.30
CA VAL A 390 -8.70 -9.06 -5.45
C VAL A 390 -9.60 -8.12 -6.27
N VAL A 391 -9.15 -7.67 -7.45
CA VAL A 391 -9.94 -6.79 -8.32
C VAL A 391 -11.26 -7.42 -8.76
N ARG A 392 -11.25 -8.70 -9.18
CA ARG A 392 -12.49 -9.43 -9.54
C ARG A 392 -13.45 -9.48 -8.34
N ALA A 393 -12.98 -9.86 -7.16
CA ALA A 393 -13.82 -9.92 -5.95
C ALA A 393 -14.39 -8.56 -5.53
N LEU A 394 -13.60 -7.47 -5.61
CA LEU A 394 -14.10 -6.11 -5.36
C LEU A 394 -15.20 -5.73 -6.36
N CYS A 395 -15.04 -6.07 -7.63
CA CYS A 395 -16.04 -5.83 -8.67
C CYS A 395 -17.33 -6.65 -8.49
N GLU A 396 -17.24 -7.82 -7.87
CA GLU A 396 -18.43 -8.55 -7.44
C GLU A 396 -19.15 -7.84 -6.28
N VAL A 397 -18.42 -7.28 -5.30
CA VAL A 397 -19.03 -6.48 -4.23
C VAL A 397 -19.71 -5.23 -4.79
N VAL A 398 -19.10 -4.53 -5.75
CA VAL A 398 -19.72 -3.40 -6.46
C VAL A 398 -21.06 -3.80 -7.11
N ARG A 399 -21.11 -4.97 -7.76
CA ARG A 399 -22.33 -5.53 -8.36
C ARG A 399 -23.37 -5.90 -7.30
N ASP A 400 -22.95 -6.45 -6.17
CA ASP A 400 -23.84 -6.85 -5.09
C ASP A 400 -24.44 -5.61 -4.40
N ALA A 401 -23.66 -4.55 -4.18
CA ALA A 401 -24.15 -3.24 -3.73
C ALA A 401 -25.13 -2.57 -4.72
N GLN A 402 -24.91 -2.71 -6.03
CA GLN A 402 -25.84 -2.22 -7.05
C GLN A 402 -27.20 -2.96 -7.07
N ARG A 403 -27.29 -4.16 -6.47
CA ARG A 403 -28.55 -4.88 -6.26
C ARG A 403 -29.29 -4.42 -4.99
N GLY A 404 -28.66 -3.57 -4.17
CA GLY A 404 -29.18 -3.09 -2.90
C GLY A 404 -28.57 -3.80 -1.68
N GLY A 405 -28.94 -3.33 -0.50
CA GLY A 405 -28.33 -3.73 0.77
C GLY A 405 -27.20 -2.78 1.20
N LYS A 406 -26.76 -2.95 2.45
CA LYS A 406 -25.62 -2.23 3.04
C LYS A 406 -24.42 -3.17 3.00
N HIS A 407 -23.26 -2.69 2.55
CA HIS A 407 -22.07 -3.52 2.35
C HIS A 407 -20.84 -2.83 2.93
N VAL A 408 -19.92 -3.61 3.50
CA VAL A 408 -18.60 -3.19 3.97
C VAL A 408 -17.57 -4.16 3.38
N VAL A 409 -16.39 -3.66 3.01
CA VAL A 409 -15.27 -4.51 2.58
C VAL A 409 -14.17 -4.51 3.64
N ASN A 410 -13.61 -5.69 3.91
CA ASN A 410 -12.41 -5.87 4.70
C ASN A 410 -11.27 -6.41 3.83
N LEU A 411 -10.13 -5.71 3.85
CA LEU A 411 -8.87 -6.10 3.23
C LEU A 411 -7.78 -6.23 4.30
N SER A 412 -7.67 -7.41 4.91
CA SER A 412 -6.62 -7.74 5.89
C SER A 412 -5.28 -8.13 5.22
N MET A 413 -5.04 -7.56 4.04
CA MET A 413 -3.90 -7.81 3.17
C MET A 413 -3.40 -6.49 2.60
N GLY A 414 -2.15 -6.50 2.12
CA GLY A 414 -1.65 -5.42 1.29
C GLY A 414 -0.32 -5.76 0.62
N GLY A 415 0.34 -4.74 0.12
CA GLY A 415 1.67 -4.85 -0.44
C GLY A 415 2.24 -3.47 -0.79
N PRO A 416 3.55 -3.37 -1.08
CA PRO A 416 4.19 -2.08 -1.27
C PRO A 416 3.89 -1.43 -2.63
N TYR A 417 3.30 -2.16 -3.58
CA TYR A 417 3.03 -1.66 -4.93
C TYR A 417 1.66 -0.96 -5.05
N PRO A 418 1.59 0.27 -5.61
CA PRO A 418 0.35 0.99 -5.83
C PRO A 418 -0.42 0.50 -7.06
N SER A 419 -1.05 -0.68 -6.98
CA SER A 419 -1.73 -1.34 -8.10
C SER A 419 -2.88 -0.51 -8.71
N VAL A 420 -2.81 -0.22 -10.01
CA VAL A 420 -3.79 0.62 -10.73
C VAL A 420 -5.18 -0.03 -10.78
N GLY A 421 -5.26 -1.35 -10.94
CA GLY A 421 -6.52 -2.08 -10.93
C GLY A 421 -7.17 -2.08 -9.55
N LEU A 422 -6.37 -2.32 -8.49
CA LEU A 422 -6.86 -2.25 -7.12
C LEU A 422 -7.40 -0.86 -6.80
N ARG A 423 -6.66 0.19 -7.20
CA ARG A 423 -7.08 1.58 -6.99
C ARG A 423 -8.43 1.87 -7.64
N LEU A 424 -8.56 1.55 -8.93
CA LEU A 424 -9.79 1.84 -9.69
C LEU A 424 -10.98 0.97 -9.23
N ALA A 425 -10.75 -0.25 -8.74
CA ALA A 425 -11.80 -1.06 -8.11
C ALA A 425 -12.31 -0.44 -6.78
N LEU A 426 -11.41 0.13 -5.99
CA LEU A 426 -11.76 0.88 -4.77
C LEU A 426 -12.50 2.19 -5.10
N ASP A 427 -12.16 2.86 -6.21
CA ASP A 427 -12.93 4.01 -6.71
C ASP A 427 -14.36 3.63 -7.14
N ASP A 428 -14.55 2.44 -7.74
CA ASP A 428 -15.89 1.91 -8.04
C ASP A 428 -16.68 1.52 -6.78
N LEU A 429 -16.03 0.98 -5.74
CA LEU A 429 -16.66 0.74 -4.42
C LEU A 429 -17.09 2.05 -3.75
N ARG A 430 -16.23 3.07 -3.76
CA ARG A 430 -16.58 4.42 -3.30
C ARG A 430 -17.80 4.96 -4.05
N ALA A 431 -17.85 4.81 -5.37
CA ALA A 431 -18.98 5.22 -6.19
C ALA A 431 -20.27 4.41 -5.92
N ALA A 432 -20.14 3.17 -5.41
CA ALA A 432 -21.24 2.34 -4.93
C ALA A 432 -21.62 2.58 -3.45
N GLY A 433 -20.92 3.49 -2.74
CA GLY A 433 -21.17 3.80 -1.33
C GLY A 433 -20.68 2.74 -0.34
N VAL A 434 -19.74 1.88 -0.76
CA VAL A 434 -19.21 0.77 0.05
C VAL A 434 -17.91 1.19 0.73
N PRO A 435 -17.86 1.40 2.06
CA PRO A 435 -16.62 1.67 2.77
C PRO A 435 -15.74 0.41 2.86
N THR A 436 -14.43 0.64 2.91
CA THR A 436 -13.40 -0.40 3.01
C THR A 436 -12.52 -0.15 4.23
N ALA A 437 -12.32 -1.18 5.05
CA ALA A 437 -11.27 -1.23 6.06
C ALA A 437 -10.08 -2.02 5.48
N ALA A 438 -8.87 -1.45 5.56
CA ALA A 438 -7.64 -2.06 5.08
C ALA A 438 -6.56 -2.07 6.16
N SER A 439 -5.84 -3.19 6.29
CA SER A 439 -4.70 -3.31 7.21
C SER A 439 -3.62 -2.27 6.92
N PHE A 440 -3.09 -1.61 7.95
CA PHE A 440 -2.05 -0.59 7.82
C PHE A 440 -0.68 -1.13 7.40
N GLY A 441 -0.43 -2.43 7.59
CA GLY A 441 0.88 -3.06 7.38
C GLY A 441 1.68 -3.19 8.67
N ASN A 442 2.45 -4.27 8.77
CA ASN A 442 3.19 -4.61 9.98
C ASN A 442 4.66 -4.13 9.85
N ARG A 443 5.35 -3.86 10.95
CA ARG A 443 6.74 -3.34 10.96
C ARG A 443 7.73 -4.20 10.20
N ASP A 444 7.49 -5.50 10.14
CA ASP A 444 8.39 -6.41 9.46
C ASP A 444 8.28 -6.24 7.91
N ASP A 445 7.29 -5.49 7.39
CA ASP A 445 7.23 -5.01 5.98
C ASP A 445 8.35 -3.98 5.71
N CYS A 446 8.75 -3.28 6.77
CA CYS A 446 9.80 -2.27 6.79
C CYS A 446 11.12 -2.81 7.36
N HIS A 447 11.26 -4.12 7.56
CA HIS A 447 12.49 -4.70 8.08
C HIS A 447 13.60 -4.63 7.04
N GLY A 448 14.77 -4.10 7.44
CA GLY A 448 15.95 -3.96 6.58
C GLY A 448 16.01 -2.67 5.75
N LEU A 449 15.06 -1.74 5.92
CA LEU A 449 15.05 -0.47 5.20
C LEU A 449 16.20 0.47 5.60
N ALA A 450 16.85 1.04 4.59
CA ALA A 450 17.90 2.03 4.71
C ALA A 450 17.35 3.46 4.90
N VAL A 451 18.21 4.39 5.31
CA VAL A 451 17.87 5.82 5.41
C VAL A 451 17.55 6.37 4.02
N GLY A 452 16.34 6.88 3.84
CA GLY A 452 15.84 7.39 2.56
C GLY A 452 14.85 6.46 1.84
N ASP A 453 14.67 5.23 2.32
CA ASP A 453 13.64 4.33 1.83
C ASP A 453 12.24 4.77 2.28
N ARG A 454 11.24 4.43 1.46
CA ARG A 454 9.82 4.48 1.81
C ARG A 454 9.30 3.07 2.10
N CYS A 455 8.69 2.89 3.27
CA CYS A 455 7.86 1.73 3.57
C CYS A 455 6.42 2.02 3.15
N SER A 456 5.99 1.42 2.04
CA SER A 456 4.64 1.59 1.50
C SER A 456 3.77 0.36 1.79
N HIS A 457 2.47 0.54 1.98
CA HIS A 457 1.49 -0.53 2.17
C HIS A 457 0.13 -0.09 1.57
N TYR A 458 -0.16 -0.60 0.38
CA TYR A 458 -1.39 -0.37 -0.36
C TYR A 458 -2.37 -1.54 -0.13
N PRO A 459 -3.69 -1.26 -0.06
CA PRO A 459 -4.33 0.01 -0.40
C PRO A 459 -4.32 1.06 0.72
N ALA A 460 -3.91 0.73 1.94
CA ALA A 460 -4.01 1.58 3.13
C ALA A 460 -3.44 3.00 2.94
N ASP A 461 -2.30 3.13 2.24
CA ASP A 461 -1.64 4.41 1.93
C ASP A 461 -2.49 5.39 1.11
N TRP A 462 -3.52 4.93 0.39
CA TRP A 462 -4.42 5.80 -0.36
C TRP A 462 -5.52 6.46 0.48
N THR A 463 -5.60 6.19 1.79
CA THR A 463 -6.72 6.65 2.65
C THR A 463 -7.09 8.13 2.48
N VAL A 464 -6.09 9.01 2.30
CA VAL A 464 -6.28 10.46 2.08
C VAL A 464 -6.97 10.80 0.75
N ASP A 465 -6.75 10.01 -0.31
CA ASP A 465 -7.38 10.21 -1.62
C ASP A 465 -8.85 9.75 -1.67
N PHE A 466 -9.27 9.01 -0.65
CA PHE A 466 -10.61 8.50 -0.44
C PHE A 466 -11.39 9.30 0.62
N ALA A 467 -10.79 10.34 1.19
CA ALA A 467 -11.47 11.29 2.08
C ALA A 467 -12.63 11.99 1.35
N LEU A 468 -13.74 12.17 2.06
CA LEU A 468 -14.95 12.84 1.54
C LEU A 468 -14.79 14.37 1.43
N ALA A 469 -13.78 14.94 2.08
CA ALA A 469 -13.40 16.35 2.00
C ALA A 469 -11.89 16.51 2.19
N ALA A 470 -11.33 17.62 1.69
CA ALA A 470 -9.91 17.94 1.81
C ALA A 470 -9.47 18.42 3.22
N THR A 471 -10.38 18.47 4.19
CA THR A 471 -10.11 18.90 5.56
C THR A 471 -9.46 17.76 6.36
N PRO A 472 -8.42 18.03 7.18
CA PRO A 472 -7.83 17.01 8.07
C PRO A 472 -8.89 16.33 8.95
N GLY A 473 -8.82 15.01 9.08
CA GLY A 473 -9.78 14.22 9.86
C GLY A 473 -11.17 14.05 9.22
N ALA A 474 -11.37 14.43 7.95
CA ALA A 474 -12.59 14.11 7.23
C ALA A 474 -12.84 12.58 7.17
N PRO A 475 -14.10 12.12 7.26
CA PRO A 475 -14.44 10.72 7.00
C PRO A 475 -13.93 10.29 5.61
N THR A 476 -13.53 9.02 5.50
CA THR A 476 -12.96 8.43 4.29
C THR A 476 -13.63 7.10 3.98
N THR A 477 -13.80 6.79 2.69
CA THR A 477 -14.34 5.48 2.26
C THR A 477 -13.29 4.37 2.29
N LEU A 478 -12.02 4.69 2.57
CA LEU A 478 -10.94 3.73 2.73
C LEU A 478 -10.19 4.03 4.04
N LEU A 479 -10.46 3.25 5.07
CA LEU A 479 -9.82 3.36 6.37
C LEU A 479 -8.54 2.52 6.38
N SER A 480 -7.44 3.16 6.71
CA SER A 480 -6.14 2.56 7.00
C SER A 480 -6.08 2.26 8.49
N VAL A 481 -6.02 0.97 8.85
CA VAL A 481 -6.29 0.48 10.21
C VAL A 481 -5.03 -0.07 10.85
N ALA A 482 -4.50 0.66 11.83
CA ALA A 482 -3.41 0.23 12.69
C ALA A 482 -3.92 -0.61 13.87
N GLY A 483 -3.05 -1.44 14.43
CA GLY A 483 -3.30 -2.14 15.68
C GLY A 483 -3.08 -1.25 16.90
N TRP A 484 -3.82 -1.53 17.96
CA TRP A 484 -3.66 -0.95 19.28
C TRP A 484 -3.28 -2.08 20.25
N ASP A 485 -2.20 -1.88 21.00
CA ASP A 485 -1.68 -2.86 21.96
C ASP A 485 -2.62 -2.88 23.17
N ILE A 486 -3.20 -4.03 23.45
CA ILE A 486 -4.26 -4.16 24.45
C ILE A 486 -3.69 -4.19 25.87
N GLU A 487 -2.47 -4.72 26.04
CA GLU A 487 -1.77 -4.80 27.32
C GLU A 487 -1.31 -3.41 27.78
N HIS A 488 -0.60 -2.70 26.89
CA HIS A 488 0.04 -1.42 27.15
C HIS A 488 -0.89 -0.22 26.89
N LYS A 489 -2.03 -0.45 26.24
CA LYS A 489 -3.07 0.54 25.88
C LYS A 489 -2.53 1.69 25.04
N GLU A 490 -1.64 1.36 24.10
CA GLU A 490 -0.92 2.32 23.27
C GLU A 490 -0.82 1.88 21.81
N TYR A 491 -0.12 2.68 21.00
CA TYR A 491 0.08 2.40 19.58
C TYR A 491 0.94 1.15 19.39
N ALA A 492 0.38 0.10 18.79
CA ALA A 492 1.01 -1.21 18.82
C ALA A 492 2.40 -1.25 18.17
N THR A 493 3.36 -1.90 18.84
CA THR A 493 4.76 -1.98 18.40
C THR A 493 4.94 -2.76 17.10
N TYR A 494 3.94 -3.51 16.65
CA TYR A 494 3.92 -4.21 15.36
C TYR A 494 3.42 -3.36 14.19
N ASN A 495 2.89 -2.16 14.43
CA ASN A 495 2.55 -1.24 13.35
C ASN A 495 3.80 -0.78 12.60
N ARG A 496 3.68 -0.62 11.28
CA ARG A 496 4.83 -0.26 10.42
C ARG A 496 5.59 1.02 10.77
N THR A 497 4.92 2.00 11.38
CA THR A 497 5.51 3.28 11.85
C THR A 497 6.28 3.17 13.16
N ALA A 498 6.11 2.11 13.94
CA ALA A 498 6.58 2.06 15.33
C ALA A 498 8.10 1.88 15.49
N VAL A 499 8.81 1.40 14.44
CA VAL A 499 10.21 0.93 14.57
C VAL A 499 11.19 1.62 13.62
N VAL A 500 10.74 2.22 12.51
CA VAL A 500 11.62 2.74 11.46
C VAL A 500 11.46 4.27 11.28
N PRO A 501 11.90 5.10 12.25
CA PRO A 501 11.68 6.55 12.22
C PRO A 501 12.42 7.28 11.09
N TRP A 502 13.34 6.62 10.40
CA TRP A 502 14.04 7.15 9.22
C TRP A 502 13.39 6.76 7.88
N ALA A 503 12.43 5.84 7.87
CA ALA A 503 11.73 5.44 6.65
C ALA A 503 10.43 6.24 6.48
N LEU A 504 10.14 6.61 5.24
CA LEU A 504 8.90 7.31 4.91
C LEU A 504 7.70 6.34 5.00
N THR A 505 6.70 6.71 5.78
CA THR A 505 5.43 5.96 5.95
C THR A 505 4.26 6.94 5.92
N ALA A 506 3.11 6.54 5.39
CA ALA A 506 1.88 7.30 5.64
C ALA A 506 1.37 7.00 7.06
N LEU A 507 0.66 7.93 7.68
CA LEU A 507 -0.04 7.69 8.95
C LEU A 507 -1.32 6.88 8.71
N PRO A 508 -1.75 6.04 9.66
CA PRO A 508 -3.04 5.34 9.57
C PRO A 508 -4.18 6.33 9.78
N SER A 509 -5.39 5.95 9.35
CA SER A 509 -6.61 6.75 9.62
C SER A 509 -7.05 6.59 11.08
N VAL A 510 -6.95 5.36 11.59
CA VAL A 510 -7.49 4.92 12.88
C VAL A 510 -6.62 3.79 13.44
N GLN A 511 -6.67 3.57 14.75
CA GLN A 511 -6.19 2.34 15.37
C GLN A 511 -7.30 1.65 16.15
N VAL A 512 -7.22 0.32 16.32
CA VAL A 512 -8.17 -0.52 17.07
C VAL A 512 -7.45 -1.78 17.56
N PRO A 513 -7.98 -2.53 18.55
CA PRO A 513 -7.39 -3.80 18.99
C PRO A 513 -7.04 -4.72 17.82
N GLY A 514 -5.80 -5.20 17.77
CA GLY A 514 -5.27 -6.01 16.67
C GLY A 514 -4.74 -7.37 17.11
N GLU A 515 -5.11 -7.83 18.31
CA GLU A 515 -4.65 -9.07 18.95
C GLU A 515 -5.86 -9.88 19.44
N PHE A 516 -5.95 -11.15 19.05
CA PHE A 516 -7.11 -11.99 19.31
C PHE A 516 -6.73 -13.45 19.52
N TRP A 517 -7.49 -14.14 20.37
CA TRP A 517 -7.45 -15.60 20.46
C TRP A 517 -8.66 -16.18 19.74
N VAL A 518 -8.43 -16.94 18.67
CA VAL A 518 -9.50 -17.49 17.82
C VAL A 518 -9.40 -19.01 17.77
N GLN A 519 -10.51 -19.69 18.05
CA GLN A 519 -10.68 -21.12 17.82
C GLN A 519 -11.49 -21.31 16.54
N LEU A 520 -10.84 -21.72 15.45
CA LEU A 520 -11.51 -21.99 14.19
C LEU A 520 -12.16 -23.39 14.20
N PRO A 521 -13.16 -23.64 13.33
CA PRO A 521 -13.74 -24.98 13.18
C PRO A 521 -12.66 -26.05 12.93
N GLY A 522 -12.73 -27.15 13.68
CA GLY A 522 -11.75 -28.23 13.64
C GLY A 522 -10.52 -28.07 14.55
N MET A 523 -10.34 -26.91 15.20
CA MET A 523 -9.28 -26.70 16.19
C MET A 523 -9.70 -27.15 17.59
N THR A 524 -8.80 -27.82 18.31
CA THR A 524 -9.03 -28.29 19.69
C THR A 524 -8.85 -27.20 20.76
N ALA A 525 -8.18 -26.10 20.43
CA ALA A 525 -7.95 -24.95 21.29
C ALA A 525 -7.92 -23.66 20.46
N ALA A 526 -8.09 -22.50 21.11
CA ALA A 526 -7.84 -21.21 20.47
C ALA A 526 -6.34 -20.98 20.24
N MET A 527 -5.98 -20.26 19.17
CA MET A 527 -4.61 -19.81 18.91
C MET A 527 -4.56 -18.28 18.74
N PRO A 528 -3.39 -17.64 18.91
CA PRO A 528 -3.27 -16.19 18.82
C PRO A 528 -3.11 -15.71 17.38
N TYR A 529 -3.89 -14.71 17.02
CA TYR A 529 -3.89 -14.00 15.74
C TYR A 529 -3.66 -12.52 16.06
N PHE A 530 -2.59 -11.95 15.51
CA PHE A 530 -2.23 -10.57 15.82
C PHE A 530 -1.56 -9.86 14.65
N GLY A 531 -1.70 -8.53 14.61
CA GLY A 531 -1.23 -7.66 13.54
C GLY A 531 -2.33 -6.78 12.97
N THR A 532 -1.97 -5.85 12.11
CA THR A 532 -2.91 -4.91 11.47
C THR A 532 -4.00 -5.61 10.64
N SER A 533 -3.72 -6.83 10.16
CA SER A 533 -4.69 -7.75 9.55
C SER A 533 -5.86 -8.13 10.45
N PHE A 534 -5.70 -8.16 11.77
CA PHE A 534 -6.79 -8.44 12.71
C PHE A 534 -7.39 -7.17 13.34
N ALA A 535 -6.72 -6.03 13.19
CA ALA A 535 -7.30 -4.72 13.48
C ALA A 535 -8.33 -4.29 12.40
N ALA A 536 -8.03 -4.48 11.11
CA ALA A 536 -8.94 -4.18 10.00
C ALA A 536 -10.39 -4.72 10.16
N PRO A 537 -10.64 -5.99 10.53
CA PRO A 537 -12.00 -6.53 10.70
C PRO A 537 -12.76 -5.90 11.87
N VAL A 538 -12.09 -5.36 12.88
CA VAL A 538 -12.75 -4.60 13.96
C VAL A 538 -13.38 -3.33 13.39
N VAL A 539 -12.66 -2.58 12.55
CA VAL A 539 -13.22 -1.41 11.86
C VAL A 539 -14.31 -1.81 10.88
N ALA A 540 -14.18 -2.95 10.18
CA ALA A 540 -15.24 -3.46 9.31
C ALA A 540 -16.54 -3.76 10.07
N GLY A 541 -16.45 -4.33 11.28
CA GLY A 541 -17.59 -4.54 12.17
C GLY A 541 -18.15 -3.22 12.72
N ILE A 542 -17.31 -2.27 13.15
CA ILE A 542 -17.75 -0.94 13.61
C ILE A 542 -18.51 -0.21 12.48
N LEU A 543 -18.03 -0.29 11.24
CA LEU A 543 -18.72 0.24 10.08
C LEU A 543 -20.07 -0.44 9.85
N ALA A 544 -20.17 -1.76 10.06
CA ALA A 544 -21.45 -2.46 9.94
C ALA A 544 -22.46 -2.03 11.01
N ASN A 545 -22.04 -1.94 12.27
CA ASN A 545 -22.89 -1.44 13.36
C ASN A 545 -23.32 0.01 13.10
N TRP A 546 -22.40 0.89 12.69
CA TRP A 546 -22.74 2.25 12.28
C TRP A 546 -23.77 2.27 11.14
N MET A 547 -23.52 1.51 10.07
CA MET A 547 -24.40 1.47 8.91
C MET A 547 -25.77 0.88 9.22
N GLU A 548 -25.94 0.04 10.25
CA GLU A 548 -27.26 -0.42 10.72
C GLU A 548 -28.17 0.79 11.04
N CYS A 549 -27.67 1.72 11.87
CA CYS A 549 -28.48 2.77 12.50
C CYS A 549 -28.28 4.19 11.94
N GLN A 550 -27.12 4.49 11.35
CA GLN A 550 -26.73 5.84 10.94
C GLN A 550 -26.52 5.97 9.42
N PRO A 551 -26.89 7.11 8.80
CA PRO A 551 -26.53 7.42 7.42
C PRO A 551 -25.06 7.88 7.31
N GLY A 552 -24.44 7.62 6.15
CA GLY A 552 -23.08 8.08 5.86
C GLY A 552 -21.99 7.28 6.57
N LEU A 553 -20.81 7.89 6.74
CA LEU A 553 -19.63 7.27 7.36
C LEU A 553 -19.23 7.99 8.64
N PRO A 554 -18.76 7.26 9.68
CA PRO A 554 -18.27 7.87 10.90
C PRO A 554 -16.94 8.58 10.67
N ALA A 555 -16.70 9.64 11.45
CA ALA A 555 -15.35 10.17 11.63
C ALA A 555 -14.59 9.26 12.60
N LEU A 556 -13.57 8.56 12.08
CA LEU A 556 -12.67 7.69 12.85
C LEU A 556 -11.26 8.30 12.81
N PRO A 557 -10.95 9.29 13.67
CA PRO A 557 -9.63 9.90 13.72
C PRO A 557 -8.61 8.99 14.41
N LEU A 558 -7.33 9.20 14.09
CA LEU A 558 -6.23 8.53 14.78
C LEU A 558 -6.06 9.11 16.19
N LEU A 559 -6.40 8.32 17.20
CA LEU A 559 -6.25 8.66 18.62
C LEU A 559 -5.07 7.87 19.22
N THR A 560 -3.91 8.49 19.42
CA THR A 560 -2.68 7.82 19.89
C THR A 560 -2.34 8.08 21.37
N THR A 561 -3.19 8.79 22.11
CA THR A 561 -2.98 9.04 23.56
C THR A 561 -2.96 7.72 24.34
N PRO A 562 -1.88 7.37 25.07
CA PRO A 562 -1.84 6.15 25.86
C PRO A 562 -2.95 6.11 26.92
N GLY A 563 -3.59 4.95 27.08
CA GLY A 563 -4.70 4.74 28.02
C GLY A 563 -6.06 5.33 27.58
N GLN A 564 -6.13 6.04 26.45
CA GLN A 564 -7.40 6.46 25.85
C GLN A 564 -7.97 5.32 24.98
N SER A 565 -9.29 5.12 24.99
CA SER A 565 -9.94 4.20 24.03
C SER A 565 -9.60 4.62 22.59
N PRO A 566 -9.17 3.69 21.73
CA PRO A 566 -8.67 4.00 20.40
C PRO A 566 -9.79 4.44 19.42
N VAL A 567 -11.06 4.28 19.81
CA VAL A 567 -12.26 4.65 19.03
C VAL A 567 -13.13 5.64 19.83
N PRO A 568 -13.68 6.72 19.23
CA PRO A 568 -14.63 7.59 19.92
C PRO A 568 -15.88 6.83 20.36
N GLY A 569 -16.25 6.95 21.64
CA GLY A 569 -17.46 6.32 22.19
C GLY A 569 -18.77 6.70 21.48
N ALA A 570 -18.82 7.88 20.85
CA ALA A 570 -19.96 8.31 20.01
C ALA A 570 -20.12 7.48 18.71
N VAL A 571 -19.08 6.77 18.27
CA VAL A 571 -19.14 5.83 17.15
C VAL A 571 -19.53 4.43 17.64
N LEU A 572 -18.98 3.99 18.78
CA LEU A 572 -19.31 2.70 19.41
C LEU A 572 -20.78 2.63 19.88
N ASN A 573 -21.33 3.76 20.32
CA ASN A 573 -22.70 3.91 20.82
C ASN A 573 -23.63 4.59 19.80
N ALA A 574 -23.34 4.44 18.51
CA ALA A 574 -24.10 5.09 17.43
C ALA A 574 -25.47 4.45 17.15
N CYS A 575 -25.66 3.19 17.57
CA CYS A 575 -26.97 2.55 17.66
C CYS A 575 -27.54 2.71 19.08
N PRO A 576 -28.86 2.91 19.24
CA PRO A 576 -29.53 2.87 20.53
C PRO A 576 -29.69 1.44 21.09
#